data_AF-A0A2H1HZA3-F1
#
_entry.id   AF-A0A2H1HZA3-F1
#
_cell.length_a   1.000
_cell.length_b   1.000
_cell.length_c   1.000
_cell.angle_alpha   90.00
_cell.angle_beta   90.00
_cell.angle_gamma   90.00
#
_symmetry.space_group_name_H-M   'P 1'
#
loop_
_entity.id
_entity.type
_entity.pdbx_description
1 polymer ?
#
loop_
_entity_poly.entity_id
_entity_poly.type
_entity_poly.pdbx_seq_one_letter_code
_entity_poly.pdbx_strand_id
1 'polypeptide(L)'
;MPHNRAFAQVDVFSADPYRGNPVAVILDAEGLSETDMARIANWTNLSETTFVLPPTNPDADYRLRIFTPARELPFAGISDSRARSRSSTSSPTSRRSPTPSSASSAHTPTTAPTSMRSGRSSPARPSARIP
;
A
#
# COMPACT_ATOMS: atom_id res chain seq x y z
N MET A 1 -21.28 -21.97 -15.71
CA MET A 1 -22.02 -20.87 -16.36
C MET A 1 -21.40 -19.54 -15.94
N PRO A 2 -21.21 -18.58 -16.85
CA PRO A 2 -20.79 -17.24 -16.46
C PRO A 2 -21.89 -16.57 -15.63
N HIS A 3 -21.50 -15.90 -14.54
CA HIS A 3 -22.41 -15.06 -13.74
C HIS A 3 -22.21 -13.61 -14.18
N ASN A 4 -23.21 -13.04 -14.85
CA ASN A 4 -23.10 -11.67 -15.34
C ASN A 4 -23.51 -10.70 -14.22
N ARG A 5 -22.62 -9.78 -13.86
CA ARG A 5 -22.89 -8.71 -12.88
C ARG A 5 -22.32 -7.42 -13.42
N ALA A 6 -23.02 -6.31 -13.19
CA ALA A 6 -22.52 -5.01 -13.59
C ALA A 6 -21.35 -4.60 -12.68
N PHE A 7 -20.29 -4.09 -13.31
CA PHE A 7 -19.06 -3.67 -12.66
C PHE A 7 -18.73 -2.25 -13.11
N ALA A 8 -18.37 -1.40 -12.16
CA ALA A 8 -17.82 -0.08 -12.43
C ALA A 8 -16.51 0.10 -11.66
N GLN A 9 -15.49 0.64 -12.32
CA GLN A 9 -14.30 1.14 -11.65
C GLN A 9 -14.42 2.66 -11.57
N VAL A 10 -14.35 3.21 -10.36
CA VAL A 10 -14.55 4.63 -10.09
C VAL A 10 -13.32 5.20 -9.41
N ASP A 11 -12.80 6.31 -9.92
CA ASP A 11 -11.76 7.07 -9.21
C ASP A 11 -12.41 7.98 -8.17
N VAL A 12 -12.14 7.72 -6.90
CA VAL A 12 -12.53 8.63 -5.83
C VAL A 12 -11.43 9.66 -5.57
N PHE A 13 -11.80 10.83 -5.05
CA PHE A 13 -10.92 11.98 -4.78
C PHE A 13 -10.37 12.72 -6.00
N SER A 14 -10.84 12.41 -7.21
CA SER A 14 -10.53 13.16 -8.42
C SER A 14 -11.75 13.21 -9.34
N ALA A 15 -11.99 14.35 -9.98
CA ALA A 15 -12.94 14.47 -11.09
C ALA A 15 -12.27 14.15 -12.44
N ASP A 16 -10.93 14.21 -12.51
CA ASP A 16 -10.17 13.81 -13.68
C ASP A 16 -10.00 12.28 -13.69
N PRO A 17 -10.26 11.60 -14.83
CA PRO A 17 -9.99 10.18 -14.97
C PRO A 17 -8.53 9.82 -14.67
N TYR A 18 -8.33 8.69 -14.00
CA TYR A 18 -7.04 8.06 -13.71
C TYR A 18 -6.13 8.84 -12.75
N ARG A 19 -6.68 9.81 -12.03
CA ARG A 19 -5.94 10.65 -11.07
C ARG A 19 -6.40 10.50 -9.62
N GLY A 20 -7.40 9.67 -9.37
CA GLY A 20 -7.92 9.39 -8.04
C GLY A 20 -7.39 8.09 -7.44
N ASN A 21 -8.09 7.62 -6.41
CA ASN A 21 -7.94 6.27 -5.88
C ASN A 21 -9.00 5.37 -6.53
N PRO A 22 -8.62 4.37 -7.35
CA PRO A 22 -9.60 3.52 -8.01
C PRO A 22 -10.28 2.57 -7.00
N VAL A 23 -11.60 2.49 -7.10
CA VAL A 23 -12.47 1.60 -6.32
C VAL A 23 -13.30 0.76 -7.29
N ALA A 24 -13.35 -0.54 -7.04
CA ALA A 24 -14.25 -1.44 -7.75
C ALA A 24 -15.64 -1.41 -7.10
N VAL A 25 -16.68 -1.30 -7.91
CA VAL A 25 -18.08 -1.36 -7.50
C VAL A 25 -18.76 -2.52 -8.23
N ILE A 26 -19.18 -3.52 -7.47
CA ILE A 26 -19.98 -4.65 -7.94
C ILE A 26 -21.44 -4.35 -7.63
N LEU A 27 -22.22 -4.14 -8.69
CA LEU A 27 -23.66 -3.93 -8.60
C LEU A 27 -24.39 -5.27 -8.49
N ASP A 28 -25.58 -5.25 -7.90
CA ASP A 28 -26.43 -6.43 -7.68
C ASP A 28 -25.67 -7.59 -7.06
N ALA A 29 -24.96 -7.37 -5.95
CA ALA A 29 -24.13 -8.38 -5.28
C ALA A 29 -24.92 -9.41 -4.47
N GLU A 30 -26.24 -9.49 -4.69
CA GLU A 30 -27.09 -10.49 -4.07
C GLU A 30 -26.67 -11.92 -4.45
N GLY A 31 -26.77 -12.83 -3.48
CA GLY A 31 -26.36 -14.23 -3.60
C GLY A 31 -24.86 -14.49 -3.52
N LEU A 32 -24.01 -13.45 -3.39
CA LEU A 32 -22.59 -13.65 -3.12
C LEU A 32 -22.37 -13.98 -1.64
N SER A 33 -21.63 -15.05 -1.38
CA SER A 33 -21.13 -15.32 -0.03
C SER A 33 -20.02 -14.32 0.33
N GLU A 34 -19.72 -14.18 1.62
CA GLU A 34 -18.57 -13.40 2.07
C GLU A 34 -17.26 -13.90 1.47
N THR A 35 -17.11 -15.21 1.33
CA THR A 35 -15.93 -15.82 0.70
C THR A 35 -15.82 -15.41 -0.77
N ASP A 36 -16.94 -15.34 -1.50
CA ASP A 36 -16.92 -14.90 -2.90
C ASP A 36 -16.60 -13.41 -3.00
N MET A 37 -17.16 -12.58 -2.11
CA MET A 37 -16.83 -11.16 -2.04
C MET A 37 -15.33 -10.93 -1.76
N ALA A 38 -14.75 -11.67 -0.81
CA ALA A 38 -13.33 -11.61 -0.51
C ALA A 38 -12.46 -12.08 -1.69
N ARG A 39 -12.87 -13.14 -2.39
CA ARG A 39 -12.18 -13.62 -3.61
C ARG A 39 -12.23 -12.58 -4.73
N ILE A 40 -13.37 -11.94 -4.94
CA ILE A 40 -13.52 -10.88 -5.93
C ILE A 40 -12.64 -9.68 -5.55
N ALA A 41 -12.66 -9.24 -4.29
CA ALA A 41 -11.82 -8.14 -3.82
C ALA A 41 -10.30 -8.45 -3.94
N ASN A 42 -9.92 -9.71 -3.75
CA ASN A 42 -8.55 -10.15 -3.99
C ASN A 42 -8.20 -10.14 -5.48
N TRP A 43 -9.13 -10.61 -6.32
CA TRP A 43 -8.96 -10.67 -7.77
C TRP A 43 -8.89 -9.29 -8.43
N THR A 44 -9.67 -8.30 -7.98
CA THR A 44 -9.57 -6.92 -8.48
C THR A 44 -8.24 -6.26 -8.06
N ASN A 45 -7.68 -6.68 -6.91
CA ASN A 45 -6.42 -6.18 -6.36
C ASN A 45 -6.35 -4.64 -6.26
N LEU A 46 -7.52 -4.00 -6.07
CA LEU A 46 -7.62 -2.57 -5.76
C LEU A 46 -7.53 -2.36 -4.25
N SER A 47 -7.36 -1.10 -3.82
CA SER A 47 -7.37 -0.76 -2.39
C SER A 47 -8.64 -1.28 -1.71
N GLU A 48 -9.78 -1.07 -2.38
CA GLU A 48 -11.11 -1.41 -1.90
C GLU A 48 -11.99 -1.91 -3.05
N THR A 49 -12.87 -2.86 -2.72
CA THR A 49 -13.94 -3.36 -3.58
C THR A 49 -15.24 -3.33 -2.80
N THR A 50 -16.26 -2.76 -3.43
CA THR A 50 -17.54 -2.46 -2.81
C THR A 50 -18.64 -3.28 -3.46
N PHE A 51 -19.54 -3.82 -2.65
CA PHE A 51 -20.65 -4.66 -3.07
C PHE A 51 -21.97 -3.99 -2.70
N VAL A 52 -22.80 -3.71 -3.70
CA VAL A 52 -24.14 -3.14 -3.51
C VAL A 52 -25.14 -4.27 -3.36
N LEU A 53 -25.83 -4.29 -2.22
CA LEU A 53 -26.83 -5.30 -1.85
C LEU A 53 -28.20 -4.64 -1.63
N PRO A 54 -29.28 -5.42 -1.73
CA PRO A 54 -30.59 -4.97 -1.27
C PRO A 54 -30.53 -4.46 0.19
N PRO A 55 -31.26 -3.40 0.50
CA PRO A 55 -31.29 -2.84 1.85
C PRO A 55 -31.94 -3.85 2.82
N THR A 56 -31.49 -3.84 4.07
CA THR A 56 -32.11 -4.61 5.17
C THR A 56 -33.07 -3.76 6.00
N ASN A 57 -33.02 -2.44 5.86
CA ASN A 57 -33.92 -1.48 6.49
C ASN A 57 -34.78 -0.84 5.38
N PRO A 58 -36.12 -0.79 5.49
CA PRO A 58 -36.99 -0.15 4.51
C PRO A 58 -36.70 1.34 4.25
N ASP A 59 -36.06 2.04 5.18
CA ASP A 59 -35.70 3.46 5.02
C ASP A 59 -34.37 3.67 4.26
N ALA A 60 -33.67 2.61 3.88
CA ALA A 60 -32.41 2.67 3.15
C ALA A 60 -32.59 2.28 1.68
N ASP A 61 -31.91 2.98 0.77
CA ASP A 61 -31.94 2.66 -0.66
C ASP A 61 -31.17 1.37 -0.98
N TYR A 62 -30.06 1.13 -0.29
CA TYR A 62 -29.19 -0.02 -0.49
C TYR A 62 -28.33 -0.32 0.75
N ARG A 63 -27.78 -1.53 0.79
CA ARG A 63 -26.76 -1.92 1.77
C ARG A 63 -25.42 -2.07 1.06
N LEU A 64 -24.36 -1.60 1.69
CA LEU A 64 -23.03 -1.58 1.11
C LEU A 64 -22.07 -2.40 1.98
N ARG A 65 -21.31 -3.31 1.38
CA ARG A 65 -20.20 -4.03 2.03
C ARG A 65 -18.89 -3.66 1.35
N ILE A 66 -17.84 -3.44 2.13
CA ILE A 66 -16.54 -2.98 1.63
C ILE A 66 -15.47 -3.99 2.01
N PHE A 67 -14.71 -4.43 1.02
CA PHE A 67 -13.61 -5.38 1.20
C PHE A 67 -12.30 -4.77 0.71
N THR A 68 -11.26 -4.99 1.50
CA THR A 68 -9.88 -4.98 0.99
C THR A 68 -9.54 -6.37 0.45
N PRO A 69 -8.43 -6.54 -0.29
CA PRO A 69 -7.95 -7.87 -0.70
C PRO A 69 -7.69 -8.85 0.46
N ALA A 70 -7.60 -8.35 1.69
CA ALA A 70 -7.26 -9.13 2.87
C ALA A 70 -8.46 -9.39 3.81
N ARG A 71 -9.44 -8.49 3.88
CA ARG A 71 -10.57 -8.58 4.82
C ARG A 71 -11.71 -7.63 4.48
N GLU A 72 -12.88 -7.92 5.03
CA GLU A 72 -13.98 -6.96 5.12
C GLU A 72 -13.65 -5.80 6.07
N LEU A 73 -14.09 -4.61 5.71
CA LEU A 73 -14.05 -3.43 6.56
C LEU A 73 -15.45 -3.16 7.10
N PRO A 74 -15.61 -2.93 8.42
CA PRO A 74 -16.88 -2.44 8.94
C PRO A 74 -17.18 -1.09 8.32
N PHE A 75 -18.47 -0.76 8.19
CA PHE A 75 -18.93 0.52 7.66
C PHE A 75 -18.61 1.66 8.66
N ALA A 76 -17.34 2.05 8.69
CA ALA A 76 -16.88 3.33 9.20
C ALA A 76 -16.49 4.12 7.96
N GLY A 77 -17.14 5.26 7.73
CA GLY A 77 -17.01 6.02 6.50
C GLY A 77 -15.55 6.24 6.10
N ILE A 78 -15.38 6.51 4.80
CA ILE A 78 -14.21 6.99 4.03
C ILE A 78 -13.27 8.01 4.74
N SER A 79 -13.56 8.39 5.97
CA SER A 79 -12.83 9.30 6.85
C SER A 79 -11.73 8.69 7.73
N ASP A 80 -11.55 7.37 7.86
CA ASP A 80 -10.39 6.85 8.62
C ASP A 80 -9.13 6.71 7.77
N SER A 81 -8.59 7.87 7.40
CA SER A 81 -7.16 8.16 7.32
C SER A 81 -6.20 7.02 6.91
N ARG A 82 -6.23 6.62 5.63
CA ARG A 82 -4.98 6.23 4.93
C ARG A 82 -4.10 7.48 4.67
N ALA A 83 -3.95 8.34 5.67
CA ALA A 83 -3.03 9.47 5.66
C ALA A 83 -1.66 9.03 6.19
N ARG A 84 -1.05 8.01 5.57
CA ARG A 84 0.38 7.77 5.78
C ARG A 84 1.15 8.66 4.82
N SER A 85 1.23 9.94 5.17
CA SER A 85 2.23 10.85 4.62
C SER A 85 3.59 10.16 4.75
N ARG A 86 4.18 9.77 3.61
CA ARG A 86 5.60 9.43 3.54
C ARG A 86 6.36 10.73 3.71
N SER A 87 6.58 11.15 4.96
CA SER A 87 7.51 12.22 5.28
C SER A 87 8.94 11.68 5.10
N SER A 88 9.42 11.71 3.87
CA SER A 88 10.85 11.87 3.61
C SER A 88 11.25 13.25 4.11
N THR A 89 11.83 13.33 5.30
CA THR A 89 12.51 14.55 5.75
C THR A 89 13.93 14.20 6.18
N SER A 90 14.84 14.81 5.43
CA SER A 90 16.27 14.98 5.62
C SER A 90 16.72 15.16 7.07
N SER A 91 17.89 14.59 7.35
CA SER A 91 18.73 14.77 8.54
C SER A 91 18.84 16.22 9.02
N PRO A 92 19.07 16.43 10.33
CA PRO A 92 19.81 17.59 10.80
C PRO A 92 21.13 17.20 11.47
N THR A 93 22.18 17.88 11.00
CA THR A 93 23.55 17.88 11.48
C THR A 93 23.69 18.54 12.86
N SER A 94 24.60 17.97 13.66
CA SER A 94 25.36 18.53 14.80
C SER A 94 24.65 19.12 16.03
N ARG A 95 24.95 18.52 17.19
CA ARG A 95 25.17 19.27 18.44
C ARG A 95 26.41 18.74 19.17
N ARG A 96 27.35 19.67 19.41
CA ARG A 96 28.63 19.53 20.15
C ARG A 96 28.41 19.19 21.63
N SER A 97 29.36 18.44 22.19
CA SER A 97 29.79 18.48 23.61
C SER A 97 31.29 18.18 23.72
N PRO A 98 32.09 18.82 24.60
CA PRO A 98 33.55 18.69 24.62
C PRO A 98 34.15 17.93 25.84
N THR A 99 35.32 17.28 25.60
CA THR A 99 36.43 16.87 26.51
C THR A 99 36.22 15.73 27.54
N PRO A 100 37.28 15.07 28.12
CA PRO A 100 38.73 15.40 28.11
C PRO A 100 39.76 14.25 27.94
N SER A 101 41.05 14.66 27.84
CA SER A 101 42.32 13.95 28.20
C SER A 101 42.71 12.68 27.42
N SER A 102 43.97 12.36 27.10
CA SER A 102 45.32 12.92 27.34
C SER A 102 46.34 12.04 26.57
N ALA A 103 47.56 12.56 26.35
CA ALA A 103 48.80 11.83 25.99
C ALA A 103 48.88 11.28 24.53
N SER A 104 50.02 11.17 23.87
CA SER A 104 51.40 11.67 24.01
C SER A 104 52.15 11.18 22.76
N SER A 105 53.07 11.98 22.23
CA SER A 105 54.24 11.61 21.40
C SER A 105 54.10 11.06 19.96
N ALA A 106 54.62 11.90 19.05
CA ALA A 106 55.74 11.64 18.12
C ALA A 106 55.58 10.82 16.82
N HIS A 107 56.28 11.37 15.80
CA HIS A 107 56.90 10.76 14.61
C HIS A 107 56.10 10.64 13.29
N THR A 108 56.58 11.39 12.29
CA THR A 108 56.40 11.27 10.83
C THR A 108 57.14 10.04 10.26
N PRO A 109 57.16 9.82 8.93
CA PRO A 109 56.09 9.65 7.93
C PRO A 109 56.19 8.23 7.30
N THR A 110 55.45 7.91 6.21
CA THR A 110 55.85 6.99 5.07
C THR A 110 54.74 6.05 4.54
N THR A 111 54.50 6.18 3.20
CA THR A 111 53.95 5.27 2.16
C THR A 111 52.59 4.55 2.23
N ALA A 112 51.92 4.57 1.06
CA ALA A 112 50.80 3.75 0.59
C ALA A 112 51.15 2.23 0.51
N PRO A 113 50.19 1.30 0.30
CA PRO A 113 49.54 1.15 -1.01
C PRO A 113 48.04 0.74 -0.99
N THR A 114 47.40 1.03 -2.13
CA THR A 114 46.11 0.54 -2.60
C THR A 114 46.04 -0.99 -2.65
N SER A 115 45.01 -1.61 -2.05
CA SER A 115 44.45 -2.86 -2.59
C SER A 115 43.03 -3.15 -2.10
N MET A 116 42.15 -3.34 -3.09
CA MET A 116 41.01 -4.26 -3.19
C MET A 116 40.30 -4.70 -1.90
N ARG A 117 38.99 -4.40 -1.82
CA ARG A 117 38.04 -5.35 -1.25
C ARG A 117 36.82 -5.53 -2.15
N SER A 118 36.61 -6.79 -2.44
CA SER A 118 35.59 -7.46 -3.22
C SER A 118 34.19 -7.33 -2.64
N GLY A 119 33.22 -7.31 -3.55
CA GLY A 119 32.11 -8.26 -3.53
C GLY A 119 30.88 -7.88 -2.72
N ARG A 120 29.86 -7.35 -3.42
CA ARG A 120 28.45 -7.71 -3.23
C ARG A 120 27.62 -7.23 -4.41
N SER A 121 27.30 -8.16 -5.31
CA SER A 121 26.25 -7.99 -6.32
C SER A 121 25.31 -9.19 -6.31
N SER A 122 24.03 -8.88 -6.10
CA SER A 122 22.84 -9.64 -6.49
C SER A 122 22.45 -10.88 -5.65
N PRO A 123 21.14 -11.22 -5.57
CA PRO A 123 20.40 -11.63 -6.76
C PRO A 123 19.06 -10.92 -7.03
N ALA A 124 18.79 -10.89 -8.33
CA ALA A 124 17.55 -10.50 -8.99
C ALA A 124 16.36 -11.39 -8.60
N ARG A 125 15.17 -10.78 -8.56
CA ARG A 125 13.86 -11.43 -8.49
C ARG A 125 13.47 -11.94 -9.89
N PRO A 126 13.01 -13.19 -10.07
CA PRO A 126 12.48 -13.64 -11.34
C PRO A 126 11.03 -13.19 -11.52
N SER A 127 10.75 -12.62 -12.69
CA SER A 127 9.40 -12.37 -13.21
C SER A 127 8.75 -13.69 -13.61
N ALA A 128 7.62 -14.02 -12.99
CA ALA A 128 6.77 -15.11 -13.42
C ALA A 128 5.89 -14.65 -14.59
N ARG A 129 6.04 -15.32 -15.73
CA ARG A 129 5.16 -15.25 -16.90
C ARG A 129 4.14 -16.38 -16.71
N ILE A 130 2.85 -16.07 -16.74
CA ILE A 130 1.75 -17.04 -16.67
C ILE A 130 1.15 -17.17 -18.09
N PRO A 131 0.76 -18.38 -18.52
CA PRO A 131 0.33 -18.73 -19.89
C PRO A 131 -0.87 -17.95 -20.43
#